data_AF-A0A924V1W1-F1
#
_entry.id   AF-A0A924V1W1-F1
#
_cell.length_a   1.000
_cell.length_b   1.000
_cell.length_c   1.000
_cell.angle_alpha   90.00
_cell.angle_beta   90.00
_cell.angle_gamma   90.00
#
_symmetry.space_group_name_H-M   'P 1'
#
loop_
_entity.id
_entity.type
_entity.pdbx_description
1 polymer ?
#
loop_
_entity_poly.entity_id
_entity_poly.type
_entity_poly.pdbx_seq_one_letter_code
_entity_poly.pdbx_strand_id
1 'polypeptide(L)'
;MEFKTVFNDVNQDLPLIYMWEIINLNGEVFGRYVGKSIKADRPLKRYKLNVINILNKKPYHNKSKPDGYRAIHKKLAEAHIDGSYSIILTFLCNVLGSQNINEIEQYWIKEKNSQGKESWQLNK
;
A
#
# COMPACT_ATOMS: atom_id res chain seq x y z
N MET A 1 -9.32 10.41 -3.17
CA MET A 1 -9.04 8.97 -3.34
C MET A 1 -9.97 8.16 -2.47
N GLU A 2 -10.78 7.35 -3.14
CA GLU A 2 -11.65 6.33 -2.54
C GLU A 2 -11.02 4.94 -2.76
N PHE A 3 -11.25 4.02 -1.83
CA PHE A 3 -10.74 2.64 -1.90
C PHE A 3 -11.60 1.72 -1.03
N LYS A 4 -11.66 0.44 -1.43
CA LYS A 4 -12.31 -0.60 -0.61
C LYS A 4 -11.31 -1.13 0.42
N THR A 5 -11.77 -1.36 1.65
CA THR A 5 -10.96 -2.05 2.67
C THR A 5 -11.51 -3.46 2.91
N VAL A 6 -10.60 -4.44 3.01
CA VAL A 6 -10.89 -5.83 3.34
C VAL A 6 -10.09 -6.18 4.60
N PHE A 7 -10.77 -6.54 5.69
CA PHE A 7 -10.14 -6.68 7.01
C PHE A 7 -9.71 -8.12 7.37
N ASN A 8 -10.18 -9.17 6.71
CA ASN A 8 -9.80 -10.59 6.98
C ASN A 8 -9.65 -10.94 8.47
N ASP A 9 -10.61 -10.55 9.30
CA ASP A 9 -10.63 -10.81 10.75
C ASP A 9 -9.37 -10.38 11.52
N VAL A 10 -8.60 -9.41 11.01
CA VAL A 10 -7.46 -8.88 11.76
C VAL A 10 -7.89 -7.89 12.86
N ASN A 11 -7.21 -7.97 13.99
CA ASN A 11 -7.31 -6.99 15.05
C ASN A 11 -6.55 -5.71 14.68
N GLN A 12 -7.25 -4.59 14.57
CA GLN A 12 -6.66 -3.32 14.13
C GLN A 12 -5.76 -2.63 15.17
N ASP A 13 -5.80 -3.08 16.42
CA ASP A 13 -4.98 -2.59 17.53
C ASP A 13 -3.61 -3.28 17.61
N LEU A 14 -3.42 -4.35 16.84
CA LEU A 14 -2.14 -5.06 16.75
C LEU A 14 -1.34 -4.63 15.52
N PRO A 15 0.00 -4.77 15.56
CA PRO A 15 0.80 -4.70 14.36
C PRO A 15 0.27 -5.65 13.29
N LEU A 16 0.35 -5.25 12.03
CA LEU A 16 -0.22 -6.00 10.92
C LEU A 16 0.57 -5.84 9.63
N ILE A 17 0.35 -6.79 8.72
CA ILE A 17 0.73 -6.69 7.32
C ILE A 17 -0.52 -6.32 6.51
N TYR A 18 -0.36 -5.42 5.56
CA TYR A 18 -1.39 -5.00 4.62
C TYR A 18 -0.88 -5.06 3.19
N MET A 19 -1.80 -5.10 2.25
CA MET A 19 -1.54 -5.07 0.82
C MET A 19 -2.43 -4.04 0.14
N TRP A 20 -1.83 -3.23 -0.71
CA TRP A 20 -2.54 -2.44 -1.71
C TRP A 20 -2.56 -3.19 -3.02
N GLU A 21 -3.73 -3.25 -3.64
CA GLU A 21 -3.92 -3.68 -5.03
C GLU A 21 -4.67 -2.62 -5.82
N ILE A 22 -4.23 -2.42 -7.05
CA ILE A 22 -4.85 -1.56 -8.04
C ILE A 22 -5.17 -2.44 -9.23
N ILE A 23 -6.45 -2.54 -9.58
CA ILE A 23 -6.96 -3.51 -10.56
C ILE A 23 -7.76 -2.74 -11.61
N ASN A 24 -7.55 -3.05 -12.90
CA ASN A 24 -8.33 -2.46 -13.97
C ASN A 24 -9.71 -3.14 -14.12
N LEU A 25 -10.54 -2.64 -15.03
CA LEU A 25 -11.89 -3.18 -15.27
C LEU A 25 -11.89 -4.65 -15.76
N ASN A 26 -10.78 -5.12 -16.34
CA ASN A 26 -10.63 -6.50 -16.81
C ASN A 26 -10.13 -7.46 -15.73
N GLY A 27 -9.87 -6.97 -14.51
CA GLY A 27 -9.33 -7.78 -13.41
C GLY A 27 -7.80 -7.90 -13.40
N GLU A 28 -7.08 -7.18 -14.27
CA GLU A 28 -5.62 -7.22 -14.32
C GLU A 28 -4.99 -6.30 -13.28
N VAL A 29 -3.87 -6.74 -12.70
CA VAL A 29 -3.16 -5.99 -11.66
C VAL A 29 -2.32 -4.89 -12.29
N PHE A 30 -2.70 -3.64 -12.02
CA PHE A 30 -1.93 -2.44 -12.39
C PHE A 30 -0.88 -2.06 -11.34
N GLY A 31 -1.07 -2.52 -10.11
CA GLY A 31 -0.14 -2.26 -9.03
C GLY A 31 -0.41 -3.14 -7.81
N ARG A 32 0.65 -3.69 -7.23
CA ARG A 32 0.59 -4.45 -5.98
C ARG A 32 1.75 -4.08 -5.06
N TYR A 33 1.40 -3.82 -3.81
CA TYR A 33 2.35 -3.44 -2.77
C TYR A 33 1.98 -4.09 -1.44
N VAL A 34 2.93 -4.74 -0.79
CA VAL A 34 2.81 -5.24 0.58
C VAL A 34 3.57 -4.31 1.52
N GLY A 35 2.97 -3.98 2.65
CA GLY A 35 3.63 -3.19 3.68
C GLY A 35 3.24 -3.62 5.07
N LYS A 36 4.04 -3.18 6.05
CA LYS A 36 3.77 -3.38 7.47
C LYS A 36 3.34 -2.11 8.19
N SER A 37 2.58 -2.27 9.27
CA SER A 37 2.24 -1.19 10.19
C SER A 37 2.18 -1.66 11.63
N ILE A 38 2.57 -0.78 12.56
CA ILE A 38 2.32 -0.97 14.00
C ILE A 38 0.86 -0.58 14.36
N LYS A 39 0.21 0.25 13.52
CA LYS A 39 -1.16 0.72 13.72
C LYS A 39 -1.96 0.68 12.41
N ALA A 40 -3.19 0.16 12.43
CA ALA A 40 -4.02 0.06 11.24
C ALA A 40 -4.40 1.42 10.60
N ASP A 41 -4.36 2.51 11.38
CA ASP A 41 -4.71 3.86 10.92
C ASP A 41 -3.77 4.38 9.82
N ARG A 42 -2.51 3.94 9.82
CA ARG A 42 -1.49 4.41 8.90
C ARG A 42 -1.79 4.08 7.44
N PRO A 43 -2.02 2.80 7.04
CA PRO A 43 -2.43 2.50 5.67
C PRO A 43 -3.74 3.22 5.31
N LEU A 44 -4.72 3.30 6.21
CA LEU A 44 -6.00 3.95 5.93
C LEU A 44 -5.90 5.47 5.66
N LYS A 45 -5.13 6.20 6.50
CA LYS A 45 -5.12 7.67 6.50
C LYS A 45 -3.90 8.25 5.78
N ARG A 46 -2.70 7.72 6.04
CA ARG A 46 -1.47 8.34 5.52
C ARG A 46 -1.30 8.15 4.02
N TYR A 47 -1.77 7.04 3.47
CA TYR A 47 -1.72 6.84 2.02
C TYR A 47 -2.65 7.81 1.30
N LYS A 48 -3.90 7.96 1.77
CA LYS A 48 -4.85 8.96 1.24
C LYS A 48 -4.25 10.38 1.32
N LEU A 49 -3.65 10.76 2.44
CA LEU A 49 -2.99 12.06 2.59
C LEU A 49 -1.80 12.24 1.62
N ASN A 50 -0.93 11.24 1.50
CA ASN A 50 0.20 11.31 0.57
C ASN A 50 -0.26 11.44 -0.89
N VAL A 51 -1.32 10.72 -1.27
CA VAL A 51 -1.93 10.85 -2.60
C VAL A 51 -2.46 12.26 -2.81
N ILE A 52 -3.22 12.82 -1.86
CA ILE A 52 -3.71 14.21 -1.93
C ILE A 52 -2.54 15.20 -2.08
N ASN A 53 -1.43 14.99 -1.36
CA ASN A 53 -0.27 15.85 -1.47
C ASN A 53 0.40 15.75 -2.86
N ILE A 54 0.52 14.55 -3.43
CA ILE A 54 1.03 14.34 -4.78
C ILE A 54 0.17 15.09 -5.80
N LEU A 55 -1.16 14.97 -5.71
CA LEU A 55 -2.10 15.63 -6.63
C LEU A 55 -2.01 17.16 -6.54
N ASN A 56 -1.75 17.69 -5.35
CA ASN A 56 -1.52 19.12 -5.11
C ASN A 56 -0.07 19.55 -5.38
N LYS A 57 0.77 18.70 -5.99
CA LYS A 57 2.19 18.97 -6.27
C LYS A 57 2.99 19.38 -5.03
N LYS A 58 2.59 18.91 -3.85
CA LYS A 58 3.29 19.18 -2.59
C LYS A 58 4.46 18.20 -2.41
N PRO A 59 5.65 18.69 -2.01
CA PRO A 59 6.79 17.82 -1.75
C PRO A 59 6.49 16.86 -0.60
N TYR A 60 7.21 15.74 -0.56
CA TYR A 60 7.18 14.86 0.59
C TYR A 60 7.64 15.63 1.85
N HIS A 61 7.03 15.35 3.00
CA HIS A 61 7.25 16.13 4.23
C HIS A 61 8.72 16.23 4.65
N ASN A 62 9.55 15.25 4.27
CA ASN A 62 10.97 15.32 4.47
C ASN A 62 11.62 16.24 3.42
N LYS A 63 12.03 17.43 3.85
CA LYS A 63 12.68 18.44 3.02
C LYS A 63 13.96 17.96 2.33
N SER A 64 14.68 16.99 2.91
CA SER A 64 15.90 16.43 2.28
C SER A 64 15.59 15.36 1.22
N LYS A 65 14.33 14.93 1.10
CA LYS A 65 13.87 13.94 0.12
C LYS A 65 12.51 14.38 -0.46
N PRO A 66 12.46 15.49 -1.22
CA PRO A 66 11.20 16.02 -1.74
C PRO A 66 10.45 15.00 -2.61
N ASP A 67 11.17 14.10 -3.29
CA ASP A 67 10.61 13.00 -4.10
C ASP A 67 10.42 11.68 -3.33
N GLY A 68 10.46 11.73 -1.99
CA GLY A 68 10.42 10.56 -1.10
C GLY A 68 9.11 9.76 -1.10
N TYR A 69 8.14 10.13 -1.93
CA TYR A 69 6.95 9.32 -2.15
C TYR A 69 7.31 7.97 -2.78
N ARG A 70 6.95 6.89 -2.08
CA ARG A 70 7.06 5.50 -2.57
C ARG A 70 6.32 5.28 -3.90
N ALA A 71 6.76 4.27 -4.64
CA ALA A 71 6.15 3.84 -5.90
C ALA A 71 4.64 3.63 -5.78
N ILE A 72 4.18 2.97 -4.71
CA ILE A 72 2.75 2.79 -4.43
C ILE A 72 1.98 4.10 -4.28
N HIS A 73 2.52 5.14 -3.63
CA HIS A 73 1.80 6.42 -3.53
C HIS A 73 1.62 7.07 -4.89
N LYS A 74 2.64 7.00 -5.75
CA LYS A 74 2.59 7.52 -7.12
C LYS A 74 1.56 6.73 -7.95
N LYS A 75 1.57 5.41 -7.84
CA LYS A 75 0.64 4.53 -8.56
C LYS A 75 -0.81 4.70 -8.13
N LEU A 76 -1.05 4.91 -6.84
CA LEU A 76 -2.38 5.24 -6.32
C LEU A 76 -2.88 6.61 -6.81
N ALA A 77 -1.99 7.61 -6.93
CA ALA A 77 -2.35 8.90 -7.49
C ALA A 77 -2.70 8.81 -8.98
N GLU A 78 -1.91 8.06 -9.75
CA GLU A 78 -2.17 7.75 -11.16
C GLU A 78 -3.55 7.07 -11.32
N ALA A 79 -3.80 6.00 -10.56
CA ALA A 79 -5.07 5.28 -10.58
C ALA A 79 -6.27 6.16 -10.18
N HIS A 80 -6.08 7.07 -9.23
CA HIS A 80 -7.13 7.98 -8.80
C HIS A 80 -7.47 9.06 -9.84
N ILE A 81 -6.49 9.56 -10.60
CA ILE A 81 -6.71 10.53 -11.69
C ILE A 81 -7.46 9.86 -12.83
N ASP A 82 -7.03 8.66 -13.21
CA ASP A 82 -7.60 7.92 -14.32
C ASP A 82 -9.05 7.51 -14.06
N GLY A 83 -9.35 7.02 -12.85
CA GLY A 83 -10.72 6.70 -12.43
C GLY A 83 -11.27 5.37 -12.95
N SER A 84 -10.57 4.66 -13.85
CA SER A 84 -10.98 3.33 -14.34
C SER A 84 -10.46 2.16 -13.48
N TYR A 85 -9.73 2.45 -12.40
CA TYR A 85 -9.13 1.43 -11.54
C TYR A 85 -9.87 1.27 -10.21
N SER A 86 -9.99 0.02 -9.77
CA SER A 86 -10.37 -0.32 -8.41
C SER A 86 -9.15 -0.32 -7.49
N ILE A 87 -9.21 0.46 -6.41
CA ILE A 87 -8.16 0.49 -5.37
C ILE A 87 -8.65 -0.30 -4.16
N ILE A 88 -7.87 -1.29 -3.74
CA ILE A 88 -8.20 -2.19 -2.63
C ILE A 88 -7.07 -2.17 -1.60
N LEU A 89 -7.43 -2.00 -0.34
CA LEU A 89 -6.55 -2.20 0.80
C LEU A 89 -7.00 -3.46 1.54
N THR A 90 -6.15 -4.48 1.59
CA THR A 90 -6.41 -5.72 2.31
C THR A 90 -5.48 -5.80 3.52
N PHE A 91 -6.02 -6.04 4.71
CA PHE A 91 -5.22 -6.43 5.86
C PHE A 91 -5.01 -7.94 5.81
N LEU A 92 -3.75 -8.38 5.77
CA LEU A 92 -3.38 -9.77 5.49
C LEU A 92 -3.32 -10.60 6.77
N CYS A 93 -2.63 -10.10 7.79
CA CYS A 93 -2.52 -10.78 9.08
C CYS A 93 -2.06 -9.81 10.17
N ASN A 94 -2.36 -10.16 11.43
CA ASN A 94 -1.66 -9.57 12.56
C ASN A 94 -0.27 -10.16 12.74
N VAL A 95 0.58 -9.41 13.41
CA VAL A 95 1.93 -9.80 13.81
C VAL A 95 1.97 -9.80 15.33
N LEU A 96 2.20 -10.97 15.91
CA LEU A 96 2.23 -11.19 17.35
C LEU A 96 3.56 -10.75 17.95
N GLY A 97 3.59 -10.48 19.25
CA GLY A 97 4.75 -9.87 19.93
C GLY A 97 6.06 -10.66 19.86
N SER A 98 6.00 -11.98 19.67
CA SER A 98 7.18 -12.84 19.51
C SER A 98 7.69 -12.92 18.07
N GLN A 99 6.94 -12.40 17.10
CA GLN A 99 7.26 -12.55 15.68
C GLN A 99 8.04 -11.33 15.14
N ASN A 100 8.93 -11.59 14.19
CA ASN A 100 9.63 -10.53 13.47
C ASN A 100 8.74 -9.99 12.33
N ILE A 101 8.22 -8.77 12.49
CA ILE A 101 7.37 -8.12 11.48
C ILE A 101 8.05 -7.97 10.11
N ASN A 102 9.39 -7.88 10.08
CA ASN A 102 10.12 -7.76 8.83
C ASN A 102 10.13 -9.10 8.07
N GLU A 103 10.31 -10.21 8.78
CA GLU A 103 10.28 -11.55 8.17
C GLU A 103 8.88 -11.88 7.63
N ILE A 104 7.84 -11.54 8.39
CA ILE A 104 6.45 -11.72 7.93
C ILE A 104 6.14 -10.84 6.71
N GLU A 105 6.61 -9.58 6.70
CA GLU A 105 6.47 -8.71 5.52
C GLU A 105 7.18 -9.32 4.30
N GLN A 106 8.41 -9.83 4.45
CA GLN A 106 9.15 -10.47 3.35
C GLN A 106 8.46 -11.74 2.84
N TYR A 107 7.91 -12.55 3.74
CA TYR A 107 7.09 -13.70 3.37
C TYR A 107 5.92 -13.26 2.48
N TRP A 108 5.15 -12.25 2.89
CA TRP A 108 4.01 -11.78 2.11
C TRP A 108 4.40 -11.07 0.81
N ILE A 109 5.52 -10.35 0.77
CA ILE A 109 6.05 -9.76 -0.48
C ILE A 109 6.29 -10.87 -1.51
N LYS A 110 6.91 -11.97 -1.10
CA LYS A 110 7.16 -13.14 -1.96
C LYS A 110 5.86 -13.83 -2.35
N GLU A 111 5.01 -14.15 -1.37
CA GLU A 111 3.74 -14.85 -1.57
C GLU A 111 2.79 -14.10 -2.51
N LYS A 112 2.72 -12.76 -2.36
CA LYS A 112 1.87 -11.91 -3.21
C LYS A 112 2.58 -11.45 -4.49
N ASN A 113 3.81 -11.89 -4.71
CA ASN A 113 4.64 -11.56 -5.86
C ASN A 113 4.72 -10.04 -6.10
N SER A 114 4.87 -9.23 -5.05
CA SER A 114 4.80 -7.76 -5.15
C SER A 114 6.15 -7.07 -5.38
N GLN A 115 7.23 -7.85 -5.52
CA GLN A 115 8.60 -7.39 -5.80
C GLN A 115 9.17 -8.12 -7.00
N GLY A 116 9.79 -7.38 -7.92
CA GLY A 116 10.46 -7.95 -9.09
C GLY A 116 10.64 -6.92 -10.21
N LYS A 117 10.67 -7.40 -11.46
CA LYS A 117 10.94 -6.57 -12.64
C LYS A 117 9.68 -6.03 -13.31
N GLU A 118 8.52 -6.57 -12.96
CA GLU A 118 7.26 -6.18 -13.58
C GLU A 118 6.82 -4.79 -13.12
N SER A 119 6.21 -4.03 -14.02
CA SER A 119 5.80 -2.64 -13.76
C SER A 119 4.73 -2.51 -12.65
N TRP A 120 3.95 -3.56 -12.41
CA TRP A 120 2.94 -3.64 -11.38
C TRP A 120 3.48 -4.05 -10.01
N GLN A 121 4.75 -4.47 -9.91
CA GLN A 121 5.40 -4.87 -8.64
C GLN A 121 6.00 -3.64 -7.95
N LEU A 122 5.41 -3.21 -6.83
CA LEU A 122 5.71 -1.91 -6.23
C LEU A 122 6.56 -1.96 -4.96
N ASN A 123 6.89 -3.16 -4.45
CA ASN A 123 7.95 -3.33 -3.46
C ASN A 123 9.30 -3.29 -4.19
N LYS A 124 10.07 -2.22 -3.98
CA LYS A 124 11.41 -2.03 -4.53
C LYS A 124 12.45 -2.16 -3.43
#